data_AF-A0A3C2AMH4-F1
#
_entry.id   AF-A0A3C2AMH4-F1
#
_cell.length_a   1.000
_cell.length_b   1.000
_cell.length_c   1.000
_cell.angle_alpha   90.00
_cell.angle_beta   90.00
_cell.angle_gamma   90.00
#
_symmetry.space_group_name_H-M   'P 1'
#
loop_
_entity.id
_entity.type
_entity.pdbx_description
1 polymer ?
#
loop_
_entity_poly.entity_id
_entity_poly.type
_entity_poly.pdbx_seq_one_letter_code
_entity_poly.pdbx_strand_id
1 'polypeptide(L)'
;AWKKKLKELKGKVSDKTIIFGDDCKMKEMGDNSFDVYSLVEEATDEGVRLVVAFDLGGAYLSTSAHPEKYPMAEKFVYGFGVEAAKSVVSMEIEVSQKILGDFVKELAGLEKAKAGHESDIKDHEKKIEEAKEEIEQNVANQTKKKTEIEGIKATVSDLEVKLKNIK
;
A
#
# COMPACT_ATOMS: atom_id res chain seq x y z
N ALA A 1 -1.74 12.94 23.21
CA ALA A 1 -0.33 12.66 23.55
C ALA A 1 0.13 13.45 24.79
N TRP A 2 0.06 14.79 24.80
CA TRP A 2 0.58 15.62 25.92
C TRP A 2 0.03 15.27 27.31
N LYS A 3 -1.28 15.03 27.44
CA LYS A 3 -1.89 14.58 28.72
C LYS A 3 -1.23 13.33 29.30
N LYS A 4 -0.79 12.40 28.44
CA LYS A 4 -0.10 11.17 28.88
C LYS A 4 1.30 11.53 29.39
N LYS A 5 2.00 12.45 28.72
CA LYS A 5 3.29 12.96 29.17
C LYS A 5 3.18 13.65 30.53
N LEU A 6 2.19 14.52 30.73
CA LEU A 6 1.96 15.20 32.02
C LEU A 6 1.71 14.22 33.17
N LYS A 7 1.04 13.08 32.91
CA LYS A 7 0.85 12.04 33.94
C LYS A 7 2.15 11.43 34.44
N GLU A 8 3.26 11.54 33.69
CA GLU A 8 4.60 11.12 34.16
C GLU A 8 5.08 11.96 35.35
N LEU A 9 4.56 13.19 35.49
CA LEU A 9 4.81 14.08 36.62
C LEU A 9 3.98 13.74 37.86
N LYS A 10 3.22 12.64 37.85
CA LYS A 10 2.46 12.09 39.01
C LYS A 10 1.33 12.99 39.56
N GLY A 11 1.08 14.14 38.95
CA GLY A 11 -0.03 15.02 39.29
C GLY A 11 -1.38 14.56 38.70
N LYS A 12 -2.46 15.19 39.13
CA LYS A 12 -3.79 15.00 38.52
C LYS A 12 -3.85 15.82 37.23
N VAL A 13 -4.33 15.21 36.14
CA VAL A 13 -4.40 15.88 34.84
C VAL A 13 -5.85 16.13 34.45
N SER A 14 -6.18 17.37 34.11
CA SER A 14 -7.48 17.78 33.54
C SER A 14 -7.28 18.56 32.23
N ASP A 15 -8.34 18.70 31.46
CA ASP A 15 -8.28 19.17 30.06
C ASP A 15 -9.51 19.97 29.64
N LYS A 16 -10.20 20.59 30.60
CA LYS A 16 -11.49 21.26 30.37
C LYS A 16 -11.33 22.51 29.49
N THR A 17 -10.66 23.53 30.01
CA THR A 17 -10.43 24.81 29.31
C THR A 17 -8.99 24.90 28.79
N ILE A 18 -8.07 24.42 29.60
CA ILE A 18 -6.64 24.26 29.31
C ILE A 18 -6.23 22.88 29.75
N ILE A 19 -5.09 22.40 29.27
CA ILE A 19 -4.51 21.17 29.80
C ILE A 19 -3.77 21.56 31.09
N PHE A 20 -4.22 21.02 32.21
CA PHE A 20 -3.75 21.38 33.54
C PHE A 20 -3.26 20.15 34.30
N GLY A 21 -2.03 20.22 34.82
CA GLY A 21 -1.45 19.26 35.76
C GLY A 21 -1.39 19.87 37.15
N ASP A 22 -2.18 19.33 38.06
CA ASP A 22 -2.30 19.71 39.48
C ASP A 22 -1.40 18.84 40.35
N ASP A 23 -0.67 19.46 41.28
CA ASP A 23 0.21 18.76 42.24
C ASP A 23 1.26 17.87 41.56
N CYS A 24 1.85 18.35 40.47
CA CYS A 24 2.91 17.66 39.75
C CYS A 24 4.21 17.62 40.56
N LYS A 25 5.00 16.56 40.37
CA LYS A 25 6.29 16.33 41.05
C LYS A 25 7.34 15.84 40.07
N MET A 26 8.51 16.42 40.16
CA MET A 26 9.72 16.04 39.42
C MET A 26 10.89 16.23 40.38
N LYS A 27 11.68 15.17 40.59
CA LYS A 27 12.74 15.16 41.61
C LYS A 27 13.73 16.32 41.40
N GLU A 28 14.00 16.61 40.14
CA GLU A 28 14.89 17.66 39.67
C GLU A 28 14.34 19.08 39.92
N MET A 29 13.05 19.23 40.28
CA MET A 29 12.42 20.50 40.66
C MET A 29 12.36 20.75 42.17
N GLY A 30 12.83 19.80 42.98
CA GLY A 30 12.78 19.83 44.45
C GLY A 30 11.57 19.08 45.03
N ASP A 31 11.37 19.23 46.34
CA ASP A 31 10.41 18.41 47.10
C ASP A 31 8.96 18.91 47.05
N ASN A 32 8.77 20.20 46.73
CA ASN A 32 7.45 20.79 46.62
C ASN A 32 6.74 20.31 45.34
N SER A 33 5.41 20.23 45.39
CA SER A 33 4.62 20.12 44.16
C SER A 33 4.64 21.44 43.39
N PHE A 34 4.34 21.33 42.10
CA PHE A 34 4.16 22.45 41.19
C PHE A 34 2.99 22.16 40.27
N ASP A 35 2.45 23.20 39.67
CA ASP A 35 1.36 23.10 38.73
C ASP A 35 1.85 23.34 37.30
N VAL A 36 1.20 22.71 36.33
CA VAL A 36 1.54 22.85 34.90
C VAL A 36 0.32 23.29 34.12
N TYR A 37 0.42 24.44 33.49
CA TYR A 37 -0.60 25.01 32.61
C TYR A 37 -0.14 24.82 31.17
N SER A 38 -1.01 24.33 30.30
CA SER A 38 -0.64 24.07 28.91
C SER A 38 -1.76 24.43 27.94
N LEU A 39 -1.37 25.09 26.85
CA LEU A 39 -2.21 25.51 25.75
C LEU A 39 -1.67 24.92 24.45
N VAL A 40 -2.59 24.48 23.60
CA VAL A 40 -2.27 23.99 22.26
C VAL A 40 -2.92 24.99 21.31
N GLU A 41 -2.08 25.70 20.58
CA GLU A 41 -2.51 26.78 19.69
C GLU A 41 -2.13 26.42 18.24
N GLU A 42 -2.94 26.85 17.29
CA GLU A 42 -2.53 26.83 15.89
C GLU A 42 -1.41 27.84 15.70
N ALA A 43 -0.26 27.37 15.23
CA ALA A 43 0.79 28.25 14.75
C ALA A 43 0.66 28.31 13.24
N THR A 44 0.34 29.49 12.71
CA THR A 44 0.29 29.72 11.27
C THR A 44 1.61 29.26 10.65
N ASP A 45 1.50 28.48 9.56
CA ASP A 45 2.57 27.87 8.78
C ASP A 45 3.38 26.74 9.44
N GLU A 46 3.32 26.54 10.76
CA GLU A 46 4.15 25.55 11.50
C GLU A 46 3.33 24.42 12.17
N GLY A 47 2.02 24.36 11.87
CA GLY A 47 1.12 23.37 12.44
C GLY A 47 0.61 23.78 13.81
N VAL A 48 1.17 23.20 14.87
CA VAL A 48 0.64 23.35 16.23
C VAL A 48 1.75 23.73 17.21
N ARG A 49 1.51 24.75 18.02
CA ARG A 49 2.38 25.19 19.11
C ARG A 49 1.83 24.74 20.44
N LEU A 50 2.66 24.03 21.22
CA LEU A 50 2.40 23.74 22.61
C LEU A 50 3.08 24.81 23.48
N VAL A 51 2.29 25.58 24.21
CA VAL A 51 2.76 26.56 25.20
C VAL A 51 2.58 25.97 26.58
N VAL A 52 3.63 25.97 27.41
CA VAL A 52 3.63 25.36 28.75
C VAL A 52 4.19 26.34 29.77
N ALA A 53 3.48 26.52 30.87
CA ALA A 53 3.92 27.29 32.04
C ALA A 53 3.93 26.41 33.29
N PHE A 54 4.98 26.54 34.09
CA PHE A 54 5.16 25.80 35.35
C PHE A 54 5.07 26.78 36.52
N ASP A 55 4.10 26.59 37.41
CA ASP A 55 3.90 27.40 38.61
C ASP A 55 4.43 26.67 39.85
N LEU A 56 5.41 27.26 40.52
CA LEU A 56 6.08 26.65 41.68
C LEU A 56 5.39 26.98 43.02
N GLY A 57 4.16 27.51 43.00
CA GLY A 57 3.37 27.81 44.21
C GLY A 57 3.63 29.21 44.80
N GLY A 58 4.13 30.14 43.98
CA GLY A 58 4.47 31.49 44.41
C GLY A 58 5.20 32.31 43.35
N ALA A 59 5.80 31.63 42.36
CA ALA A 59 6.34 32.24 41.16
C ALA A 59 6.31 31.24 40.00
N TYR A 60 6.14 31.75 38.78
CA TYR A 60 6.32 30.96 37.58
C TYR A 60 7.81 30.68 37.33
N LEU A 61 8.08 29.47 36.84
CA LEU A 61 9.40 29.05 36.41
C LEU A 61 9.91 29.95 35.28
N SER A 62 11.16 30.41 35.39
CA SER A 62 11.80 31.28 34.41
C SER A 62 13.31 31.11 34.47
N THR A 63 14.00 31.44 33.38
CA THR A 63 15.47 31.37 33.31
C THR A 63 16.14 32.34 34.28
N SER A 64 15.53 33.49 34.57
CA SER A 64 16.10 34.51 35.45
C SER A 64 15.94 34.18 36.94
N ALA A 65 14.75 33.72 37.35
CA ALA A 65 14.48 33.43 38.76
C ALA A 65 14.85 32.00 39.16
N HIS A 66 14.90 31.07 38.20
CA HIS A 66 15.06 29.63 38.46
C HIS A 66 16.03 28.95 37.47
N PRO A 67 17.28 29.45 37.31
CA PRO A 67 18.21 28.98 36.27
C PRO A 67 18.58 27.50 36.37
N GLU A 68 18.56 26.91 37.57
CA GLU A 68 18.88 25.49 37.77
C GLU A 68 17.72 24.54 37.41
N LYS A 69 16.47 25.01 37.58
CA LYS A 69 15.24 24.23 37.37
C LYS A 69 14.70 24.35 35.95
N TYR A 70 14.85 25.53 35.33
CA TYR A 70 14.33 25.80 34.00
C TYR A 70 14.78 24.79 32.94
N PRO A 71 16.07 24.39 32.86
CA PRO A 71 16.52 23.42 31.86
C PRO A 71 15.85 22.04 31.98
N MET A 72 15.38 21.68 33.18
CA MET A 72 14.70 20.39 33.41
C MET A 72 13.28 20.41 32.85
N ALA A 73 12.55 21.51 33.04
CA ALA A 73 11.25 21.72 32.39
C ALA A 73 11.39 21.80 30.87
N GLU A 74 12.38 22.55 30.38
CA GLU A 74 12.66 22.66 28.95
C GLU A 74 12.92 21.30 28.32
N LYS A 75 13.80 20.49 28.94
CA LYS A 75 14.09 19.13 28.49
C LYS A 75 12.85 18.24 28.47
N PHE A 76 11.97 18.36 29.47
CA PHE A 76 10.72 17.60 29.54
C PHE A 76 9.76 17.94 28.38
N VAL A 77 9.54 19.24 28.13
CA VAL A 77 8.69 19.73 27.04
C VAL A 77 9.30 19.40 25.67
N TYR A 78 10.60 19.65 25.50
CA TYR A 78 11.32 19.33 24.26
C TYR A 78 11.31 17.82 23.96
N GLY A 79 11.52 16.99 24.99
CA GLY A 79 11.47 15.53 24.85
C GLY A 79 10.12 15.04 24.33
N PHE A 80 9.02 15.65 24.79
CA PHE A 80 7.69 15.38 24.24
C PHE A 80 7.56 15.79 22.78
N GLY A 81 8.08 16.97 22.39
CA GLY A 81 8.09 17.41 20.99
C GLY A 81 8.83 16.41 20.08
N VAL A 82 9.99 15.92 20.53
CA VAL A 82 10.76 14.89 19.82
C VAL A 82 9.98 13.56 19.73
N GLU A 83 9.36 13.10 20.81
CA GLU A 83 8.53 11.89 20.82
C GLU A 83 7.33 12.01 19.86
N ALA A 84 6.66 13.16 19.85
CA ALA A 84 5.54 13.43 18.96
C ALA A 84 5.97 13.42 17.49
N ALA A 85 7.08 14.11 17.16
CA ALA A 85 7.63 14.12 15.81
C ALA A 85 8.03 12.71 15.34
N LYS A 86 8.72 11.93 16.20
CA LYS A 86 9.05 10.53 15.91
C LYS A 86 7.79 9.69 15.65
N SER A 87 6.74 9.87 16.44
CA SER A 87 5.48 9.14 16.25
C SER A 87 4.84 9.44 14.90
N VAL A 88 4.87 10.69 14.44
CA VAL A 88 4.34 11.07 13.11
C VAL A 88 5.14 10.37 12.01
N VAL A 89 6.46 10.48 12.05
CA VAL A 89 7.34 9.83 11.05
C VAL A 89 7.19 8.30 11.09
N SER A 90 7.02 7.69 12.27
CA SER A 90 6.73 6.25 12.38
C SER A 90 5.43 5.87 11.69
N MET A 91 4.35 6.64 11.87
CA MET A 91 3.08 6.39 11.17
C MET A 91 3.22 6.56 9.65
N GLU A 92 3.96 7.58 9.19
CA GLU A 92 4.26 7.78 7.77
C GLU A 92 5.02 6.59 7.18
N ILE A 93 6.00 6.05 7.92
CA ILE A 93 6.74 4.83 7.55
C ILE A 93 5.80 3.64 7.46
N GLU A 94 4.93 3.40 8.44
CA GLU A 94 3.97 2.28 8.45
C GLU A 94 3.01 2.35 7.25
N VAL A 95 2.47 3.53 6.94
CA VAL A 95 1.62 3.76 5.76
C VAL A 95 2.40 3.47 4.48
N SER A 96 3.63 3.99 4.37
CA SER A 96 4.49 3.78 3.20
C SER A 96 4.84 2.31 3.00
N GLN A 97 5.11 1.56 4.08
CA GLN A 97 5.37 0.12 4.03
C GLN A 97 4.14 -0.68 3.56
N LYS A 98 2.94 -0.29 3.98
CA LYS A 98 1.69 -0.91 3.51
C LYS A 98 1.51 -0.71 2.00
N ILE A 99 1.67 0.53 1.52
CA ILE A 99 1.59 0.86 0.09
C ILE A 99 2.62 0.06 -0.71
N LEU A 100 3.87 0.00 -0.24
CA LEU A 100 4.91 -0.80 -0.87
C LEU A 100 4.53 -2.28 -0.95
N GLY A 101 3.97 -2.84 0.13
CA GLY A 101 3.51 -4.23 0.15
C GLY A 101 2.40 -4.53 -0.86
N ASP A 102 1.49 -3.58 -1.09
CA ASP A 102 0.43 -3.72 -2.09
C ASP A 102 0.99 -3.65 -3.52
N PHE A 103 1.92 -2.73 -3.80
CA PHE A 103 2.61 -2.68 -5.09
C PHE A 103 3.42 -3.95 -5.40
N VAL A 104 4.09 -4.53 -4.41
CA VAL A 104 4.82 -5.80 -4.59
C VAL A 104 3.87 -6.93 -4.98
N LYS A 105 2.68 -7.02 -4.35
CA LYS A 105 1.68 -8.03 -4.71
C LYS A 105 1.11 -7.82 -6.10
N GLU A 106 0.82 -6.57 -6.46
CA GLU A 106 0.32 -6.21 -7.78
C GLU A 106 1.33 -6.59 -8.87
N LEU A 107 2.61 -6.26 -8.68
CA LEU A 107 3.69 -6.64 -9.59
C LEU A 107 3.76 -8.17 -9.77
N ALA A 108 3.74 -8.93 -8.68
CA ALA A 108 3.76 -10.40 -8.75
C ALA A 108 2.54 -10.97 -9.52
N GLY A 109 1.37 -10.32 -9.38
CA GLY A 109 0.17 -10.66 -10.15
C GLY A 109 0.35 -10.41 -11.64
N LEU A 110 0.90 -9.26 -12.01
CA LEU A 110 1.20 -8.90 -13.40
C LEU A 110 2.22 -9.84 -14.04
N GLU A 111 3.28 -10.21 -13.32
CA GLU A 111 4.28 -11.17 -13.79
C GLU A 111 3.67 -12.55 -14.04
N LYS A 112 2.80 -13.02 -13.14
CA LYS A 112 2.09 -14.29 -13.31
C LYS A 112 1.13 -14.26 -14.52
N ALA A 113 0.40 -13.16 -14.70
CA ALA A 113 -0.49 -12.98 -15.84
C ALA A 113 0.30 -12.99 -17.17
N LYS A 114 1.45 -12.29 -17.22
CA LYS A 114 2.36 -12.30 -18.37
C LYS A 114 2.83 -13.72 -18.70
N ALA A 115 3.30 -14.48 -17.71
CA ALA A 115 3.74 -15.86 -17.92
C ALA A 115 2.60 -16.76 -18.43
N GLY A 116 1.37 -16.57 -17.94
CA GLY A 116 0.18 -17.27 -18.43
C GLY A 116 -0.08 -16.96 -19.91
N HIS A 117 -0.11 -15.68 -20.28
CA HIS A 117 -0.31 -15.27 -21.67
C HIS A 117 0.80 -15.76 -22.61
N GLU A 118 2.06 -15.78 -22.17
CA GLU A 118 3.17 -16.33 -22.95
C GLU A 118 2.99 -17.85 -23.21
N SER A 119 2.48 -18.59 -22.22
CA SER A 119 2.15 -20.01 -22.39
C SER A 119 0.99 -20.20 -23.37
N ASP A 120 -0.09 -19.42 -23.23
CA ASP A 120 -1.26 -19.49 -24.11
C ASP A 120 -0.87 -19.18 -25.57
N ILE A 121 -0.03 -18.16 -25.79
CA ILE A 121 0.49 -17.81 -27.11
C ILE A 121 1.19 -19.01 -27.74
N LYS A 122 2.09 -19.67 -27.01
CA LYS A 122 2.84 -20.83 -27.51
C LYS A 122 1.91 -21.99 -27.89
N ASP A 123 0.90 -22.26 -27.07
CA ASP A 123 -0.08 -23.31 -27.34
C ASP A 123 -0.95 -22.98 -28.56
N HIS A 124 -1.33 -21.71 -28.73
CA HIS A 124 -2.07 -21.25 -29.89
C HIS A 124 -1.25 -21.31 -31.18
N GLU A 125 0.03 -20.93 -31.14
CA GLU A 125 0.95 -21.07 -32.26
C GLU A 125 1.04 -22.53 -32.73
N LYS A 126 1.17 -23.47 -31.80
CA LYS A 126 1.18 -24.91 -32.11
C LYS A 126 -0.12 -25.37 -32.78
N LYS A 127 -1.27 -24.98 -32.24
CA LYS A 127 -2.59 -25.31 -32.82
C LYS A 127 -2.78 -24.71 -34.22
N ILE A 128 -2.28 -23.50 -34.44
CA ILE A 128 -2.31 -22.85 -35.76
C ILE A 128 -1.51 -23.68 -36.76
N GLU A 129 -0.34 -24.17 -36.36
CA GLU A 129 0.50 -24.97 -37.26
C GLU A 129 -0.14 -26.33 -37.58
N GLU A 130 -0.65 -27.04 -36.57
CA GLU A 130 -1.40 -28.29 -36.76
C GLU A 130 -2.59 -28.09 -37.70
N ALA A 131 -3.35 -27.01 -37.53
CA ALA A 131 -4.48 -26.69 -38.41
C ALA A 131 -4.06 -26.41 -39.86
N LYS A 132 -2.90 -25.78 -40.09
CA LYS A 132 -2.38 -25.58 -41.44
C LYS A 132 -2.02 -26.90 -42.11
N GLU A 133 -1.36 -27.81 -41.40
CA GLU A 133 -1.02 -29.15 -41.90
C GLU A 133 -2.29 -29.94 -42.26
N GLU A 134 -3.32 -29.91 -41.39
CA GLU A 134 -4.60 -30.56 -41.66
C GLU A 134 -5.30 -29.99 -42.89
N ILE A 135 -5.28 -28.66 -43.08
CA ILE A 135 -5.83 -28.00 -44.26
C ILE A 135 -5.09 -28.46 -45.53
N GLU A 136 -3.76 -28.52 -45.51
CA GLU A 136 -2.97 -28.96 -46.66
C GLU A 136 -3.30 -30.41 -47.04
N GLN A 137 -3.36 -31.32 -46.05
CA GLN A 137 -3.77 -32.71 -46.27
C GLN A 137 -5.21 -32.81 -46.80
N ASN A 138 -6.14 -32.00 -46.28
CA ASN A 138 -7.51 -31.98 -46.74
C ASN A 138 -7.60 -31.55 -48.22
N VAL A 139 -6.87 -30.51 -48.63
CA VAL A 139 -6.80 -30.05 -50.02
C VAL A 139 -6.25 -31.15 -50.95
N ALA A 140 -5.20 -31.86 -50.52
CA ALA A 140 -4.67 -32.98 -51.28
C ALA A 140 -5.70 -34.11 -51.44
N ASN A 141 -6.41 -34.46 -50.36
CA ASN A 141 -7.46 -35.47 -50.36
C ASN A 141 -8.66 -35.08 -51.25
N GLN A 142 -9.08 -33.81 -51.21
CA GLN A 142 -10.11 -33.29 -52.11
C GLN A 142 -9.70 -33.41 -53.57
N THR A 143 -8.45 -33.08 -53.88
CA THR A 143 -7.90 -33.17 -55.25
C THR A 143 -7.93 -34.61 -55.74
N LYS A 144 -7.43 -35.55 -54.94
CA LYS A 144 -7.47 -36.99 -55.26
C LYS A 144 -8.89 -37.48 -55.48
N LYS A 145 -9.84 -37.09 -54.62
CA LYS A 145 -11.25 -37.48 -54.79
C LYS A 145 -11.91 -36.88 -56.02
N LYS A 146 -11.58 -35.65 -56.41
CA LYS A 146 -12.06 -35.07 -57.67
C LYS A 146 -11.60 -35.91 -58.87
N THR A 147 -10.32 -36.30 -58.92
CA THR A 147 -9.79 -37.15 -60.00
C THR A 147 -10.47 -38.52 -60.03
N GLU A 148 -10.68 -39.17 -58.88
CA GLU A 148 -11.39 -40.45 -58.81
C GLU A 148 -12.84 -40.33 -59.30
N ILE A 149 -13.54 -39.26 -58.93
CA ILE A 149 -14.91 -38.98 -59.39
C ILE A 149 -14.94 -38.80 -60.91
N GLU A 150 -14.00 -38.07 -61.49
CA GLU A 150 -13.90 -37.88 -62.95
C GLU A 150 -13.69 -39.21 -63.68
N GLY A 151 -12.81 -40.08 -63.17
CA GLY A 151 -12.59 -41.41 -63.74
C GLY A 151 -13.84 -42.31 -63.70
N ILE A 152 -14.58 -42.29 -62.58
CA ILE A 152 -15.84 -43.03 -62.47
C ILE A 152 -16.92 -42.46 -63.40
N LYS A 153 -17.02 -41.14 -63.53
CA LYS A 153 -17.96 -40.51 -64.49
C LYS A 153 -17.70 -40.97 -65.92
N ALA A 154 -16.43 -41.01 -66.34
CA ALA A 154 -16.06 -41.52 -67.66
C ALA A 154 -16.47 -42.98 -67.84
N THR A 155 -16.18 -43.83 -66.84
CA THR A 155 -16.57 -45.26 -66.85
C THR A 155 -18.08 -45.45 -66.93
N VAL A 156 -18.86 -44.68 -66.17
CA VAL A 156 -20.34 -44.73 -66.21
C VAL A 156 -20.85 -44.34 -67.60
N SER A 157 -20.32 -43.26 -68.17
CA SER A 157 -20.66 -42.84 -69.53
C SER A 157 -20.41 -43.94 -70.57
N ASP A 158 -19.26 -44.63 -70.49
CA ASP A 158 -18.93 -45.74 -71.38
C ASP A 158 -19.89 -46.93 -71.21
N LEU A 159 -20.29 -47.24 -69.97
CA LEU A 159 -21.25 -48.30 -69.68
C LEU A 159 -22.66 -47.97 -70.19
N GLU A 160 -23.10 -46.71 -70.07
CA GLU A 160 -24.37 -46.25 -70.64
C GLU A 160 -24.40 -46.39 -72.16
N VAL A 161 -23.29 -46.08 -72.84
CA VAL A 161 -23.14 -46.29 -74.30
C VAL A 161 -23.21 -47.78 -74.62
N LYS A 162 -22.50 -48.64 -73.88
CA LYS A 162 -22.55 -50.10 -74.07
C LYS A 162 -23.96 -50.65 -73.90
N LEU A 163 -24.68 -50.24 -72.85
CA LEU A 163 -26.05 -50.68 -72.57
C LEU A 163 -27.00 -50.37 -73.74
N LYS A 164 -26.91 -49.15 -74.32
CA LYS A 164 -27.72 -48.75 -75.49
C LYS A 164 -27.47 -49.59 -76.74
N ASN A 165 -26.31 -50.23 -76.84
CA ASN A 165 -25.91 -51.03 -78.00
C ASN A 165 -26.26 -52.53 -77.87
N ILE A 166 -26.77 -52.97 -76.72
CA ILE A 166 -27.22 -54.35 -76.52
C ILE A 166 -28.66 -54.48 -77.08
N LYS A 167 -28.86 -55.45 -77.97
CA LYS A 167 -30.15 -55.76 -78.63
C LYS A 167 -30.85 -56.93 -77.97
#